data_AF-C1N744-F1
#
_entry.id   AF-C1N744-F1
#
_cell.length_a   1.000
_cell.length_b   1.000
_cell.length_c   1.000
_cell.angle_alpha   90.00
_cell.angle_beta   90.00
_cell.angle_gamma   90.00
#
_symmetry.space_group_name_H-M   'P 1'
#
loop_
_entity.id
_entity.type
_entity.pdbx_description
1 polymer ?
#
loop_
_entity_poly.entity_id
_entity_poly.type
_entity_poly.pdbx_seq_one_letter_code
_entity_poly.pdbx_strand_id
1 'polypeptide(L)'
;YLVVVDAGSSGSRAHVFSVRDAVDLRRASKRMPRVKAEGVMRVVPGLSSFADDPASAGASLRPLFDFARTLVPEDARADTPLMLLATGGVRELSTKNPRASRRVLASCVDALRAQSSFQFSPRYAYVLPGSKEGLYAWVAANYAGGTLGEVTSKHLGVLELGGASLQ
;
A
#
# COMPACT_ATOMS: atom_id res chain seq x y z
N TYR A 1 1.49 13.94 1.62
CA TYR A 1 2.21 12.70 1.98
C TYR A 1 1.51 11.53 1.30
N LEU A 2 1.97 10.30 1.50
CA LEU A 2 1.29 9.07 1.08
C LEU A 2 1.47 8.01 2.16
N VAL A 3 0.40 7.32 2.53
CA VAL A 3 0.45 6.18 3.44
C VAL A 3 0.00 4.93 2.70
N VAL A 4 0.86 3.92 2.63
CA VAL A 4 0.57 2.63 2.00
C VAL A 4 0.66 1.53 3.04
N VAL A 5 -0.45 0.83 3.27
CA VAL A 5 -0.50 -0.39 4.07
C VAL A 5 -0.31 -1.59 3.16
N ASP A 6 0.85 -2.23 3.23
CA ASP A 6 1.11 -3.54 2.64
C ASP A 6 0.61 -4.62 3.61
N ALA A 7 -0.47 -5.31 3.24
CA ALA A 7 -1.05 -6.38 4.03
C ALA A 7 -0.62 -7.76 3.49
N GLY A 8 0.55 -8.20 3.97
CA GLY A 8 1.16 -9.48 3.64
C GLY A 8 0.63 -10.67 4.45
N SER A 9 1.14 -11.86 4.11
CA SER A 9 0.75 -13.13 4.77
C SER A 9 1.23 -13.24 6.22
N SER A 10 2.43 -12.73 6.52
CA SER A 10 3.04 -12.83 7.85
C SER A 10 2.81 -11.60 8.75
N GLY A 11 2.19 -10.55 8.21
CA GLY A 11 1.95 -9.29 8.91
C GLY A 11 1.59 -8.17 7.95
N SER A 12 1.18 -7.04 8.53
CA SER A 12 0.84 -5.82 7.79
C SER A 12 1.84 -4.71 8.12
N ARG A 13 2.25 -3.93 7.12
CA ARG A 13 3.19 -2.82 7.27
C ARG A 13 2.57 -1.53 6.79
N ALA A 14 2.72 -0.44 7.54
CA ALA A 14 2.45 0.90 7.03
C ALA A 14 3.75 1.58 6.63
N HIS A 15 3.82 2.02 5.39
CA HIS A 15 4.87 2.85 4.84
C HIS A 15 4.35 4.28 4.71
N VAL A 16 5.09 5.24 5.29
CA VAL A 16 4.78 6.67 5.18
C VAL A 16 5.82 7.33 4.31
N PHE A 17 5.36 8.03 3.27
CA PHE A 17 6.21 8.76 2.34
C PHE A 17 5.84 10.24 2.32
N SER A 18 6.84 11.12 2.21
CA SER A 18 6.63 12.50 1.77
C SER A 18 7.02 12.63 0.30
N VAL A 19 6.23 13.39 -0.44
CA VAL A 19 6.44 13.62 -1.87
C VAL A 19 6.64 15.12 -2.07
N ARG A 20 7.78 15.49 -2.63
CA ARG A 20 8.11 16.86 -3.02
C ARG A 20 8.12 16.97 -4.54
N ASP A 21 7.98 18.19 -5.04
CA ASP A 21 7.98 18.47 -6.48
C ASP A 21 6.87 17.68 -7.20
N ALA A 22 5.64 17.78 -6.71
CA ALA A 22 4.49 17.06 -7.27
C ALA A 22 4.40 17.27 -8.79
N VAL A 23 4.24 16.17 -9.52
CA VAL A 23 4.17 16.19 -10.98
C VAL A 23 2.88 16.88 -11.41
N ASP A 24 3.02 18.02 -12.10
CA ASP A 24 1.92 18.53 -12.91
C ASP A 24 1.80 17.66 -14.16
N LEU A 25 0.91 16.67 -14.10
CA LEU A 25 0.59 15.76 -15.20
C LEU A 25 0.04 16.52 -16.42
N ARG A 26 -0.48 17.74 -16.26
CA ARG A 26 -0.98 18.58 -17.36
C ARG A 26 0.13 19.32 -18.09
N ARG A 27 1.26 19.56 -17.43
CA ARG A 27 2.42 20.26 -18.01
C ARG A 27 3.51 19.35 -18.53
N ALA A 28 3.31 18.03 -18.52
CA ALA A 28 4.33 17.05 -18.88
C ALA A 28 5.69 17.40 -18.25
N SER A 29 5.67 17.74 -16.95
CA SER A 29 6.91 18.03 -16.22
C SER A 29 7.86 16.84 -16.39
N LYS A 30 9.01 17.09 -17.03
CA LYS A 30 10.10 16.10 -17.16
C LYS A 30 10.71 15.70 -15.81
N ARG A 31 10.41 16.43 -14.73
CA ARG A 31 10.98 16.17 -13.40
C ARG A 31 10.12 15.17 -12.65
N MET A 32 10.71 14.03 -12.35
CA MET A 32 10.14 13.03 -11.47
C MET A 32 9.96 13.59 -10.05
N PRO A 33 8.88 13.21 -9.35
CA PRO A 33 8.63 13.70 -7.99
C PRO A 33 9.70 13.12 -7.06
N ARG A 34 10.09 13.84 -6.02
CA ARG A 34 11.04 13.33 -5.02
C ARG A 34 10.27 12.66 -3.88
N VAL A 35 10.44 11.35 -3.75
CA VAL A 35 9.80 10.54 -2.73
C VAL A 35 10.82 10.26 -1.62
N LYS A 36 10.48 10.62 -0.39
CA LYS A 36 11.28 10.32 0.81
C LYS A 36 10.47 9.38 1.69
N ALA A 37 11.08 8.29 2.14
CA ALA A 37 10.52 7.44 3.18
C ALA A 37 10.64 8.15 4.54
N GLU A 38 9.52 8.39 5.20
CA GLU A 38 9.47 8.98 6.53
C GLU A 38 9.48 7.91 7.63
N GLY A 39 8.93 6.73 7.35
CA GLY A 39 9.00 5.61 8.28
C GLY A 39 8.21 4.38 7.85
N VAL A 40 8.49 3.27 8.53
CA VAL A 40 7.77 2.00 8.38
C VAL A 40 7.49 1.39 9.74
N MET A 41 6.28 0.85 9.93
CA MET A 41 5.93 0.05 11.10
C MET A 41 5.23 -1.23 10.67
N ARG A 42 5.45 -2.32 11.41
CA ARG A 42 4.82 -3.63 11.18
C ARG A 42 3.96 -4.06 12.36
N VAL A 43 2.83 -4.69 12.06
CA VAL A 43 2.00 -5.46 13.00
C VAL A 43 1.90 -6.91 12.55
N VAL A 44 1.62 -7.81 13.50
CA VAL A 44 1.38 -9.24 13.27
C VAL A 44 0.13 -9.66 14.08
N PRO A 45 -0.61 -10.70 13.66
CA PRO A 45 -0.42 -11.53 12.46
C PRO A 45 -0.87 -10.83 11.16
N GLY A 46 -0.72 -11.50 10.01
CA GLY A 46 -1.20 -11.01 8.72
C GLY A 46 -2.73 -11.08 8.58
N LEU A 47 -3.29 -10.32 7.64
CA LEU A 47 -4.75 -10.22 7.49
C LEU A 47 -5.45 -11.56 7.17
N SER A 48 -4.74 -12.49 6.52
CA SER A 48 -5.27 -13.83 6.22
C SER A 48 -5.54 -14.67 7.47
N SER A 49 -4.88 -14.37 8.60
CA SER A 49 -5.10 -15.07 9.87
C SER A 49 -6.45 -14.75 10.51
N PHE A 50 -7.16 -13.73 10.03
CA PHE A 50 -8.48 -13.32 10.52
C PHE A 50 -9.63 -13.90 9.68
N ALA A 51 -9.40 -15.01 8.97
CA ALA A 51 -10.42 -15.65 8.14
C ALA A 51 -11.67 -16.06 8.95
N ASP A 52 -11.45 -16.57 10.16
CA ASP A 52 -12.51 -17.04 11.06
C ASP A 52 -13.08 -15.93 11.95
N ASP A 53 -12.30 -14.86 12.19
CA ASP A 53 -12.76 -13.64 12.87
C ASP A 53 -12.45 -12.36 12.05
N PRO A 54 -13.21 -12.09 10.98
CA PRO A 54 -12.98 -10.91 10.15
C PRO A 54 -13.20 -9.58 10.87
N ALA A 55 -13.99 -9.55 11.95
CA ALA A 55 -14.27 -8.32 12.68
C ALA A 55 -12.98 -7.75 13.32
N SER A 56 -12.10 -8.62 13.80
CA SER A 56 -10.81 -8.23 14.40
C SER A 56 -9.76 -7.77 13.39
N ALA A 57 -9.93 -8.05 12.09
CA ALA A 57 -8.97 -7.68 11.06
C ALA A 57 -8.69 -6.17 11.01
N GLY A 58 -9.74 -5.33 10.94
CA GLY A 58 -9.59 -3.88 10.91
C GLY A 58 -9.01 -3.31 12.21
N ALA A 59 -9.35 -3.91 13.36
CA ALA A 59 -8.80 -3.51 14.65
C ALA A 59 -7.28 -3.75 14.75
N SER A 60 -6.79 -4.84 14.13
CA SER A 60 -5.35 -5.16 14.10
C SER A 60 -4.49 -4.09 13.41
N LEU A 61 -5.09 -3.28 12.53
CA LEU A 61 -4.39 -2.23 11.79
C LEU A 61 -4.32 -0.89 12.54
N ARG A 62 -5.04 -0.73 13.66
CA ARG A 62 -5.05 0.53 14.44
C ARG A 62 -3.66 1.07 14.77
N PRO A 63 -2.70 0.26 15.26
CA PRO A 63 -1.36 0.75 15.55
C PRO A 63 -0.68 1.38 14.32
N LEU A 64 -0.91 0.82 13.13
CA LEU A 64 -0.34 1.35 11.88
C LEU A 64 -0.84 2.76 11.56
N PHE A 65 -2.12 3.03 11.83
CA PHE A 65 -2.71 4.33 11.60
C PHE A 65 -2.23 5.37 12.61
N ASP A 66 -2.09 4.97 13.87
CA ASP A 66 -1.55 5.86 14.90
C ASP A 66 -0.09 6.20 14.64
N PHE A 67 0.71 5.22 14.21
CA PHE A 67 2.06 5.45 13.70
C PHE A 67 2.08 6.43 12.52
N ALA A 68 1.18 6.29 11.55
CA ALA A 68 1.13 7.24 10.44
C ALA A 68 0.81 8.68 10.91
N ARG A 69 -0.01 8.84 11.95
CA ARG A 69 -0.34 10.17 12.51
C ARG A 69 0.81 10.84 13.24
N THR A 70 1.76 10.08 13.80
CA THR A 70 2.96 10.66 14.43
C THR A 70 3.92 11.22 13.39
N LEU A 71 3.87 10.71 12.16
CA LEU A 71 4.74 11.13 11.05
C LEU A 71 4.10 12.18 10.14
N VAL A 72 2.78 12.14 9.95
CA VAL A 72 2.07 13.07 9.06
C VAL A 72 1.49 14.25 9.87
N PRO A 73 1.95 15.50 9.60
CA PRO A 73 1.42 16.71 10.22
C PRO A 73 -0.10 16.83 10.06
N GLU A 74 -0.77 17.35 11.07
CA GLU A 74 -2.24 17.39 11.15
C GLU A 74 -2.91 18.11 9.97
N ASP A 75 -2.34 19.24 9.57
CA ASP A 75 -2.75 20.05 8.43
C ASP A 75 -2.61 19.33 7.08
N ALA A 76 -1.72 18.35 6.98
CA ALA A 76 -1.49 17.57 5.76
C ALA A 76 -2.31 16.27 5.67
N ARG A 77 -3.01 15.86 6.74
CA ARG A 77 -3.65 14.53 6.79
C ARG A 77 -4.82 14.42 5.81
N ALA A 78 -5.65 15.45 5.72
CA ALA A 78 -6.83 15.45 4.84
C ALA A 78 -6.50 15.31 3.34
N ASP A 79 -5.29 15.71 2.95
CA ASP A 79 -4.75 15.60 1.58
C ASP A 79 -3.78 14.43 1.40
N THR A 80 -3.63 13.57 2.42
CA THR A 80 -2.72 12.43 2.39
C THR A 80 -3.50 11.16 2.09
N PRO A 81 -3.34 10.55 0.90
CA PRO A 81 -3.98 9.29 0.56
C PRO A 81 -3.51 8.17 1.48
N LEU A 82 -4.48 7.42 2.00
CA LEU A 82 -4.27 6.18 2.73
C LEU A 82 -4.74 5.00 1.87
N MET A 83 -3.84 4.09 1.56
CA MET A 83 -4.11 2.92 0.73
C MET A 83 -3.84 1.63 1.52
N LEU A 84 -4.60 0.57 1.22
CA LEU A 84 -4.37 -0.78 1.73
C LEU A 84 -4.28 -1.75 0.55
N LEU A 85 -3.10 -2.30 0.35
CA LEU A 85 -2.79 -3.24 -0.71
C LEU A 85 -2.59 -4.61 -0.09
N ALA A 86 -3.57 -5.49 -0.24
CA ALA A 86 -3.51 -6.84 0.32
C ALA A 86 -2.83 -7.80 -0.67
N THR A 87 -1.73 -8.42 -0.26
CA THR A 87 -0.84 -9.21 -1.14
C THR A 87 -1.06 -10.71 -0.93
N GLY A 88 0.00 -11.54 -1.09
CA GLY A 88 -0.07 -12.99 -1.27
C GLY A 88 -1.00 -13.74 -0.30
N GLY A 89 -0.98 -13.44 1.01
CA GLY A 89 -1.81 -14.15 1.99
C GLY A 89 -3.31 -13.91 1.81
N VAL A 90 -3.72 -12.66 1.58
CA VAL A 90 -5.14 -12.33 1.34
C VAL A 90 -5.55 -12.75 -0.07
N ARG A 91 -4.63 -12.76 -1.04
CA ARG A 91 -4.87 -13.30 -2.39
C ARG A 91 -5.17 -14.80 -2.32
N GLU A 92 -4.37 -15.57 -1.59
CA GLU A 92 -4.63 -16.98 -1.36
C GLU A 92 -5.96 -17.22 -0.64
N LEU A 93 -6.25 -16.44 0.41
CA LEU A 93 -7.55 -16.49 1.08
C LEU A 93 -8.70 -16.16 0.13
N SER A 94 -8.51 -15.22 -0.81
CA SER A 94 -9.53 -14.86 -1.81
C SER A 94 -9.86 -16.01 -2.75
N THR A 95 -8.89 -16.90 -3.02
CA THR A 95 -9.10 -18.12 -3.81
C THR A 95 -9.73 -19.23 -2.97
N LYS A 96 -9.22 -19.48 -1.77
CA LYS A 96 -9.66 -20.60 -0.91
C LYS A 96 -11.01 -20.34 -0.23
N ASN A 97 -11.23 -19.12 0.25
CA ASN A 97 -12.45 -18.69 0.91
C ASN A 97 -12.80 -17.23 0.53
N PRO A 98 -13.40 -17.01 -0.65
CA PRO A 98 -13.73 -15.68 -1.15
C PRO A 98 -14.63 -14.88 -0.20
N ARG A 99 -15.52 -15.55 0.55
CA ARG A 99 -16.42 -14.90 1.50
C ARG A 99 -15.66 -14.35 2.70
N ALA A 100 -14.74 -15.12 3.27
CA ALA A 100 -13.88 -14.67 4.37
C ALA A 100 -12.99 -13.50 3.91
N SER A 101 -12.33 -13.62 2.75
CA SER A 101 -11.50 -12.55 2.19
C SER A 101 -12.27 -11.23 2.04
N ARG A 102 -13.50 -11.26 1.49
CA ARG A 102 -14.35 -10.07 1.39
C ARG A 102 -14.70 -9.46 2.74
N ARG A 103 -15.01 -10.29 3.74
CA ARG A 103 -15.34 -9.81 5.10
C ARG A 103 -14.12 -9.19 5.79
N VAL A 104 -12.93 -9.78 5.62
CA VAL A 104 -11.67 -9.24 6.16
C VAL A 104 -11.39 -7.86 5.56
N LEU A 105 -11.49 -7.73 4.23
CA LEU A 105 -11.32 -6.43 3.56
C LEU A 105 -12.37 -5.41 3.97
N ALA A 106 -13.64 -5.82 4.11
CA ALA A 106 -14.71 -4.93 4.57
C ALA A 106 -14.42 -4.38 5.97
N SER A 107 -14.01 -5.23 6.90
CA SER A 107 -13.59 -4.80 8.25
C SER A 107 -12.42 -3.81 8.21
N CYS A 108 -11.44 -4.03 7.33
CA CYS A 108 -10.34 -3.09 7.14
C CYS A 108 -10.82 -1.75 6.55
N VAL A 109 -11.73 -1.77 5.57
CA VAL A 109 -12.34 -0.55 4.98
C VAL A 109 -13.08 0.25 6.05
N ASP A 110 -13.84 -0.41 6.91
CA ASP A 110 -14.58 0.27 7.98
C ASP A 110 -13.62 0.88 9.01
N ALA A 111 -12.54 0.17 9.37
CA ALA A 111 -11.50 0.72 10.22
C ALA A 111 -10.81 1.93 9.57
N LEU A 112 -10.49 1.87 8.27
CA LEU A 112 -9.88 2.96 7.51
C LEU A 112 -10.80 4.19 7.42
N ARG A 113 -12.10 3.99 7.19
CA ARG A 113 -13.10 5.06 7.21
C ARG A 113 -13.21 5.72 8.58
N ALA A 114 -13.15 4.93 9.64
CA ALA A 114 -13.18 5.44 11.00
C ALA A 114 -11.92 6.28 11.33
N GLN A 115 -10.80 6.08 10.62
CA GLN A 115 -9.63 6.97 10.68
C GLN A 115 -9.85 8.21 9.79
N SER A 116 -10.85 9.02 10.10
CA SER A 116 -11.34 10.16 9.30
C SER A 116 -10.33 11.27 9.00
N SER A 117 -9.15 11.25 9.63
CA SER A 117 -8.12 12.28 9.43
C SER A 117 -7.41 12.18 8.08
N PHE A 118 -7.37 11.00 7.45
CA PHE A 118 -6.67 10.80 6.18
C PHE A 118 -7.60 10.78 4.96
N GLN A 119 -7.08 11.11 3.78
CA GLN A 119 -7.82 10.98 2.53
C GLN A 119 -8.03 9.48 2.20
N PHE A 120 -9.27 9.01 2.31
CA PHE A 120 -9.58 7.61 2.03
C PHE A 120 -10.77 7.45 1.08
N SER A 121 -10.64 6.49 0.16
CA SER A 121 -11.72 5.98 -0.67
C SER A 121 -11.75 4.45 -0.54
N PRO A 122 -12.92 3.79 -0.49
CA PRO A 122 -13.00 2.33 -0.48
C PRO A 122 -12.26 1.66 -1.64
N ARG A 123 -12.10 2.36 -2.77
CA ARG A 123 -11.33 1.89 -3.93
C ARG A 123 -9.83 1.77 -3.65
N TYR A 124 -9.33 2.37 -2.58
CA TYR A 124 -7.93 2.32 -2.17
C TYR A 124 -7.61 1.13 -1.26
N ALA A 125 -8.60 0.30 -0.92
CA ALA A 125 -8.40 -0.94 -0.18
C ALA A 125 -8.81 -2.14 -1.06
N TYR A 126 -7.84 -2.93 -1.52
CA TYR A 126 -8.11 -4.04 -2.43
C TYR A 126 -7.04 -5.13 -2.38
N VAL A 127 -7.40 -6.33 -2.85
CA VAL A 127 -6.43 -7.41 -3.11
C VAL A 127 -5.61 -7.04 -4.34
N LEU A 128 -4.32 -6.83 -4.17
CA LEU A 128 -3.41 -6.49 -5.24
C LEU A 128 -3.18 -7.74 -6.12
N PRO A 129 -3.45 -7.68 -7.44
CA PRO A 129 -3.07 -8.75 -8.35
C PRO A 129 -1.55 -8.89 -8.47
N GLY A 130 -1.04 -10.11 -8.66
CA GLY A 130 0.40 -10.37 -8.75
C GLY A 130 1.09 -9.60 -9.88
N SER A 131 0.43 -9.45 -11.03
CA SER A 131 0.95 -8.65 -12.14
C SER A 131 1.08 -7.16 -11.81
N LYS A 132 0.17 -6.61 -10.99
CA LYS A 132 0.27 -5.21 -10.53
C LYS A 132 1.37 -5.03 -9.50
N GLU A 133 1.57 -6.01 -8.63
CA GLU A 133 2.68 -6.06 -7.67
C GLU A 133 4.02 -5.97 -8.42
N GLY A 134 4.23 -6.81 -9.45
CA GLY A 134 5.42 -6.75 -10.30
C GLY A 134 5.56 -5.43 -11.07
N LEU A 135 4.46 -4.87 -11.58
CA LEU A 135 4.48 -3.53 -12.21
C LEU A 135 4.91 -2.45 -11.22
N TYR A 136 4.42 -2.47 -9.98
CA TYR A 136 4.81 -1.51 -8.95
C TYR A 136 6.26 -1.68 -8.53
N ALA A 137 6.76 -2.91 -8.44
CA ALA A 137 8.17 -3.19 -8.23
C ALA A 137 9.03 -2.63 -9.39
N TRP A 138 8.60 -2.83 -10.64
CA TRP A 138 9.27 -2.27 -11.82
C TRP A 138 9.30 -0.74 -11.80
N VAL A 139 8.19 -0.08 -11.47
CA VAL A 139 8.12 1.38 -11.31
C VAL A 139 9.07 1.86 -10.22
N ALA A 140 9.07 1.20 -9.05
CA ALA A 140 9.94 1.55 -7.94
C ALA A 140 11.42 1.39 -8.28
N ALA A 141 11.80 0.28 -8.94
CA ALA A 141 13.17 0.01 -9.35
C ALA A 141 13.66 1.04 -10.38
N ASN A 142 12.85 1.35 -11.40
CA ASN A 142 13.22 2.34 -12.42
C ASN A 142 13.20 3.78 -11.86
N TYR A 143 12.32 4.07 -10.89
CA TYR A 143 12.36 5.35 -10.16
C TYR A 143 13.67 5.49 -9.38
N ALA A 144 14.03 4.46 -8.59
CA ALA A 144 15.27 4.46 -7.82
C ALA A 144 16.53 4.47 -8.70
N GLY A 145 16.49 3.80 -9.85
CA GLY A 145 17.56 3.77 -10.83
C GLY A 145 17.66 5.03 -11.71
N GLY A 146 16.71 5.98 -11.59
CA GLY A 146 16.69 7.18 -12.43
C GLY A 146 16.34 6.93 -13.90
N THR A 147 15.83 5.74 -14.24
CA THR A 147 15.48 5.32 -15.60
C THR A 147 13.99 5.48 -15.90
N LEU A 148 13.20 6.00 -14.96
CA LEU A 148 11.77 6.25 -15.15
C LEU A 148 11.54 7.66 -15.71
N GLY A 149 10.87 7.76 -16.87
CA GLY A 149 10.50 9.04 -17.50
C GLY A 149 11.46 9.55 -18.57
N GLU A 150 12.59 8.87 -18.81
CA GLU A 150 13.49 9.18 -19.92
C GLU A 150 13.16 8.34 -21.17
N VAL A 151 13.02 9.01 -22.32
CA VAL A 151 12.64 8.36 -23.60
C VAL A 151 13.76 7.46 -24.15
N THR A 152 14.99 7.63 -23.67
CA THR A 152 16.20 6.98 -24.21
C THR A 152 16.86 6.00 -23.25
N SER A 153 16.35 5.83 -22.02
CA SER A 153 16.99 4.99 -21.01
C SER A 153 16.65 3.52 -21.20
N LYS A 154 17.67 2.64 -21.20
CA LYS A 154 17.47 1.20 -21.01
C LYS A 154 16.88 0.98 -19.62
N HIS A 155 15.61 0.63 -19.56
CA HIS A 155 14.93 0.34 -18.30
C HIS A 155 15.50 -0.92 -17.64
N LEU A 156 15.49 -0.94 -16.31
CA LEU A 156 15.83 -2.14 -15.55
C LEU A 156 14.72 -3.18 -15.73
N GLY A 157 15.10 -4.42 -16.00
CA GLY A 157 14.23 -5.58 -15.79
C GLY A 157 14.16 -5.88 -14.30
N VAL A 158 12.98 -6.28 -13.82
CA VAL A 158 12.79 -6.69 -12.42
C VAL A 158 12.27 -8.12 -12.43
N LEU A 159 12.87 -8.96 -11.59
CA LEU A 159 12.40 -10.28 -11.25
C LEU A 159 12.17 -10.30 -9.74
N GLU A 160 10.93 -10.54 -9.31
CA GLU A 160 10.57 -10.56 -7.89
C GLU A 160 10.13 -11.98 -7.50
N LEU A 161 10.89 -12.59 -6.59
CA LEU A 161 10.58 -13.90 -6.00
C LEU A 161 9.94 -13.69 -4.62
N GLY A 162 8.61 -13.68 -4.59
CA GLY A 162 7.83 -13.58 -3.36
C GLY A 162 7.54 -14.95 -2.73
N GLY A 163 7.01 -14.94 -1.51
CA GLY A 163 6.66 -16.19 -0.81
C GLY A 163 5.50 -16.98 -1.43
N ALA A 164 4.67 -16.33 -2.26
CA ALA A 164 3.49 -16.92 -2.88
C ALA A 164 3.44 -16.75 -4.41
N SER A 165 4.41 -16.07 -5.02
CA SER A 165 4.40 -15.77 -6.45
C SER A 165 5.80 -15.41 -6.98
N LEU A 166 5.95 -15.53 -8.30
CA LEU A 166 7.06 -14.98 -9.06
C LEU A 166 6.50 -13.98 -10.07
N GLN A 167 7.18 -12.85 -10.21
CA GLN A 167 6.88 -11.78 -11.16
C GLN A 167 8.12 -11.42 -11.97
#